data_AF-A0A3Q3WZY3-F1
#
_entry.id   AF-A0A3Q3WZY3-F1
#
_cell.length_a   1.000
_cell.length_b   1.000
_cell.length_c   1.000
_cell.angle_alpha   90.00
_cell.angle_beta   90.00
_cell.angle_gamma   90.00
#
_symmetry.space_group_name_H-M   'P 1'
#
loop_
_entity.id
_entity.type
_entity.pdbx_description
1 polymer ?
#
loop_
_entity_poly.entity_id
_entity_poly.type
_entity_poly.pdbx_seq_one_letter_code
_entity_poly.pdbx_strand_id
1 'polypeptide(L)'
;MFMVYVSETQPLVDFLRSIKNGSTVLMASYDEPATKLSEEARNLIAEMGSTYVKSLGFRDNWVFVGAKALPVKLCLFQHIKNNDKTNVYENWPEIIDMDGCIPKHME
;
A
#
# COMPACT_ATOMS: atom_id res chain seq x y z
N MET A 1 -5.22 10.33 -4.83
CA MET A 1 -5.83 8.99 -4.84
C MET A 1 -5.81 8.48 -6.27
N PHE A 2 -5.49 7.19 -6.47
CA PHE A 2 -5.40 6.56 -7.80
C PHE A 2 -6.43 5.43 -7.88
N MET A 3 -7.24 5.40 -8.94
CA MET A 3 -8.24 4.35 -9.14
C MET A 3 -7.60 3.16 -9.84
N VAL A 4 -7.22 2.13 -9.08
CA VAL A 4 -6.48 0.96 -9.58
C VAL A 4 -7.38 -0.19 -10.05
N TYR A 5 -8.70 0.04 -10.13
CA TYR A 5 -9.66 -0.93 -10.68
C TYR A 5 -10.05 -0.62 -12.13
N VAL A 6 -10.37 0.65 -12.44
CA VAL A 6 -10.90 1.04 -13.75
C VAL A 6 -9.93 1.87 -14.60
N SER A 7 -9.04 2.64 -13.98
CA SER A 7 -8.18 3.59 -14.70
C SER A 7 -6.83 2.99 -15.09
N GLU A 8 -6.10 3.71 -15.94
CA GLU A 8 -4.71 3.39 -16.24
C GLU A 8 -3.81 3.58 -15.02
N THR A 9 -2.80 2.73 -14.87
CA THR A 9 -1.89 2.76 -13.73
C THR A 9 -0.60 3.53 -13.97
N GLN A 10 -0.35 3.99 -15.20
CA GLN A 10 0.85 4.78 -15.50
C GLN A 10 0.97 6.05 -14.65
N PRO A 11 -0.11 6.83 -14.39
CA PRO A 11 -0.02 7.98 -13.51
C PRO A 11 0.42 7.63 -12.08
N LEU A 12 0.05 6.45 -11.58
CA LEU A 12 0.52 5.96 -10.28
C LEU A 12 2.02 5.64 -10.34
N VAL A 13 2.48 4.95 -11.38
CA VAL A 13 3.91 4.63 -11.56
C VAL A 13 4.76 5.91 -11.64
N ASP A 14 4.33 6.89 -12.42
CA ASP A 14 5.02 8.16 -12.57
C ASP A 14 5.07 8.93 -11.25
N PHE A 15 3.96 8.95 -10.51
CA PHE A 15 3.92 9.50 -9.17
C PHE A 15 4.92 8.81 -8.23
N LEU A 16 4.91 7.47 -8.16
CA LEU A 16 5.80 6.68 -7.31
C LEU A 16 7.28 6.94 -7.62
N ARG A 17 7.64 7.11 -8.90
CA ARG A 17 9.02 7.45 -9.33
C ARG A 17 9.41 8.87 -8.95
N SER A 18 8.47 9.81 -8.92
CA SER A 18 8.72 11.21 -8.58
C SER A 18 8.97 11.45 -7.07
N ILE A 19 8.67 10.46 -6.22
CA ILE A 19 8.88 10.56 -4.77
C ILE A 19 10.37 10.72 -4.47
N LYS A 20 10.73 11.81 -3.78
CA LYS A 20 12.11 12.10 -3.38
C LYS A 20 12.58 11.11 -2.31
N ASN A 21 13.85 10.71 -2.36
CA ASN A 21 14.49 9.94 -1.30
C ASN A 21 14.33 10.64 0.06
N GLY A 22 14.11 9.86 1.11
CA GLY A 22 13.82 10.36 2.46
C GLY A 22 12.35 10.74 2.70
N SER A 23 11.51 10.78 1.66
CA SER A 23 10.07 11.04 1.84
C SER A 23 9.40 9.88 2.56
N THR A 24 8.58 10.20 3.57
CA THR A 24 7.64 9.27 4.18
C THR A 24 6.40 9.13 3.29
N VAL A 25 5.94 7.90 3.09
CA VAL A 25 4.82 7.59 2.20
C VAL A 25 3.77 6.80 2.96
N LEU A 26 2.54 7.31 2.97
CA LEU A 26 1.38 6.68 3.55
C LEU A 26 0.44 6.23 2.43
N MET A 27 -0.02 4.98 2.49
CA MET A 27 -0.97 4.40 1.54
C MET A 27 -2.08 3.67 2.28
N ALA A 28 -3.29 3.80 1.77
CA ALA A 28 -4.47 3.10 2.27
C ALA A 28 -5.31 2.64 1.07
N SER A 29 -5.82 1.42 1.13
CA SER A 29 -6.78 0.89 0.16
C SER A 29 -8.17 1.46 0.39
N TYR A 30 -8.95 1.54 -0.68
CA TYR A 30 -10.39 1.77 -0.60
C TYR A 30 -11.08 0.95 -1.68
N ASP A 31 -12.09 0.16 -1.29
CA ASP A 31 -12.80 -0.82 -2.12
C ASP A 31 -11.89 -1.94 -2.68
N GLU A 32 -11.03 -1.61 -3.64
CA GLU A 32 -10.27 -2.59 -4.41
C GLU A 32 -8.89 -2.03 -4.82
N PRO A 33 -7.77 -2.52 -4.23
CA PRO A 33 -6.44 -1.96 -4.47
C PRO A 33 -5.53 -2.76 -5.43
N ALA A 34 -5.96 -3.89 -5.97
CA ALA A 34 -5.08 -4.89 -6.57
C ALA A 34 -5.27 -5.13 -8.08
N THR A 35 -6.50 -5.01 -8.62
CA THR A 35 -6.87 -5.58 -9.94
C THR A 35 -5.98 -5.10 -11.08
N LYS A 36 -5.76 -3.78 -11.21
CA LYS A 36 -4.85 -3.23 -12.23
C LYS A 36 -3.50 -2.81 -11.67
N LEU A 37 -3.21 -3.03 -10.38
CA LEU A 37 -1.95 -2.64 -9.78
C LEU A 37 -0.79 -3.39 -10.45
N SER A 38 -0.06 -2.68 -11.32
CA SER A 38 0.97 -3.27 -12.19
C SER A 38 2.14 -3.83 -11.39
N GLU A 39 2.85 -4.80 -11.96
CA GLU A 39 4.07 -5.36 -11.35
C GLU A 39 5.10 -4.27 -11.03
N GLU A 40 5.23 -3.28 -11.93
CA GLU A 40 6.10 -2.15 -11.70
C GLU A 40 5.70 -1.32 -10.47
N ALA A 41 4.41 -0.96 -10.35
CA ALA A 41 3.92 -0.24 -9.18
C ALA A 41 4.15 -1.07 -7.90
N ARG A 42 3.90 -2.39 -7.95
CA ARG A 42 4.17 -3.30 -6.82
C ARG A 42 5.65 -3.30 -6.43
N ASN A 43 6.56 -3.32 -7.40
CA ASN A 43 7.99 -3.28 -7.14
C ASN A 43 8.43 -1.94 -6.53
N LEU A 44 7.96 -0.81 -7.07
CA LEU A 44 8.25 0.52 -6.52
C LEU A 44 7.74 0.68 -5.08
N ILE A 45 6.56 0.14 -4.77
CA ILE A 45 6.00 0.17 -3.41
C ILE A 45 6.76 -0.80 -2.48
N ALA A 46 7.19 -1.96 -2.98
CA ALA A 46 8.00 -2.90 -2.21
C ALA A 46 9.39 -2.33 -1.86
N GLU A 47 10.00 -1.55 -2.76
CA GLU A 47 11.24 -0.81 -2.49
C GLU A 47 11.10 0.19 -1.34
N MET A 48 9.88 0.65 -1.04
CA MET A 48 9.59 1.53 0.10
C MET A 48 9.35 0.77 1.41
N GLY A 49 9.42 -0.57 1.37
CA GLY A 49 9.34 -1.46 2.54
C GLY A 49 8.01 -2.20 2.71
N SER A 50 7.08 -2.12 1.76
CA SER A 50 5.83 -2.89 1.85
C SER A 50 6.07 -4.37 1.58
N THR A 51 5.72 -5.22 2.54
CA THR A 51 5.81 -6.69 2.42
C THR A 51 4.59 -7.30 1.74
N TYR A 52 3.42 -6.69 1.88
CA TYR A 52 2.14 -7.23 1.37
C TYR A 52 1.80 -6.78 -0.05
N VAL A 53 2.38 -5.68 -0.57
CA VAL A 53 1.99 -5.16 -1.89
C VAL A 53 2.21 -6.15 -3.03
N LYS A 54 3.19 -7.04 -2.92
CA LYS A 54 3.45 -8.08 -3.94
C LYS A 54 2.38 -9.17 -3.96
N SER A 55 1.74 -9.44 -2.81
CA SER A 55 0.70 -10.46 -2.67
C SER A 55 -0.71 -9.90 -2.59
N LEU A 56 -0.88 -8.57 -2.68
CA LEU A 56 -2.16 -7.91 -2.52
C LEU A 56 -3.16 -8.38 -3.57
N GLY A 57 -4.30 -8.90 -3.10
CA GLY A 57 -5.38 -9.48 -3.89
C GLY A 57 -6.64 -8.60 -3.97
N PHE A 58 -7.59 -9.05 -4.78
CA PHE A 58 -8.86 -8.36 -5.03
C PHE A 58 -9.63 -8.09 -3.73
N ARG A 59 -9.87 -6.80 -3.45
CA ARG A 59 -10.55 -6.28 -2.24
C ARG A 59 -9.90 -6.61 -0.91
N ASP A 60 -8.62 -6.98 -0.92
CA ASP A 60 -7.85 -6.99 0.32
C ASP A 60 -7.82 -5.57 0.92
N ASN A 61 -7.98 -5.46 2.23
CA ASN A 61 -7.74 -4.19 2.93
C ASN A 61 -6.26 -4.11 3.33
N TRP A 62 -5.64 -2.97 3.06
CA TRP A 62 -4.22 -2.76 3.26
C TRP A 62 -3.91 -1.30 3.58
N VAL A 63 -3.15 -1.10 4.65
CA VAL A 63 -2.57 0.18 5.02
C VAL A 63 -1.07 0.03 5.18
N PHE A 64 -0.34 1.07 4.80
CA PHE A 64 1.12 1.05 4.77
C PHE A 64 1.70 2.42 5.01
N VAL A 65 2.75 2.44 5.82
CA VAL A 65 3.66 3.56 6.03
C VAL A 65 5.07 3.05 5.75
N GLY A 66 5.76 3.69 4.82
CA GLY A 66 7.16 3.42 4.52
C GLY A 66 7.88 4.66 4.04
N ALA A 67 9.05 4.47 3.44
CA ALA A 67 9.83 5.59 2.95
C ALA A 67 10.75 5.22 1.78
N LYS A 68 11.00 6.18 0.90
CA LYS A 68 11.87 5.96 -0.27
C LYS A 68 13.34 6.00 0.14
N ALA A 69 14.06 4.92 -0.17
CA ALA A 69 15.50 4.76 0.06
C ALA A 69 15.94 4.87 1.55
N LEU A 70 15.09 4.44 2.48
CA LEU A 70 15.38 4.38 3.92
C LEU A 70 15.31 2.94 4.46
N PRO A 71 15.94 2.64 5.62
CA PRO A 71 15.93 1.30 6.20
C PRO A 71 14.50 0.80 6.52
N VAL A 72 14.20 -0.43 6.12
CA VAL A 72 12.90 -1.13 6.27
C VAL A 72 12.42 -1.23 7.73
N LYS A 73 13.31 -1.07 8.73
CA LYS A 73 12.97 -1.13 10.16
C LYS A 73 11.99 -0.04 10.64
N LEU A 74 11.64 0.92 9.80
CA LEU A 74 10.73 2.03 10.10
C LEU A 74 9.31 1.83 9.54
N CYS A 75 9.07 0.73 8.81
CA CYS A 75 7.82 0.52 8.10
C CYS A 75 6.73 -0.04 9.01
N LEU A 76 5.53 0.53 8.92
CA LEU A 76 4.32 0.04 9.55
C LEU A 76 3.37 -0.43 8.46
N PHE A 77 2.77 -1.60 8.62
CA PHE A 77 1.78 -2.09 7.66
C PHE A 77 0.79 -3.01 8.36
N GLN A 78 -0.43 -3.05 7.83
CA GLN A 78 -1.39 -4.09 8.14
C GLN A 78 -2.10 -4.53 6.86
N HIS A 79 -2.58 -5.76 6.85
CA HIS A 79 -3.30 -6.36 5.74
C HIS A 79 -4.38 -7.30 6.27
N ILE A 80 -5.58 -7.23 5.69
CA ILE A 80 -6.65 -8.20 5.89
C ILE A 80 -7.06 -8.72 4.52
N LYS A 81 -6.94 -10.03 4.34
CA LYS A 81 -7.28 -10.70 3.09
C LYS A 81 -8.81 -10.76 2.91
N ASN A 82 -9.28 -10.50 1.70
CA ASN A 82 -10.66 -10.79 1.30
C ASN A 82 -10.92 -12.29 1.36
N ASN A 83 -11.88 -12.70 2.20
CA ASN A 83 -12.25 -14.09 2.41
C ASN A 83 -13.70 -14.21 2.85
N ASP A 84 -14.52 -14.83 2.01
CA ASP A 84 -15.97 -15.01 2.22
C ASP A 84 -16.34 -15.65 3.57
N LYS A 85 -15.42 -16.40 4.18
CA LYS A 85 -15.65 -17.04 5.50
C LYS A 85 -15.45 -16.10 6.69
N THR A 86 -14.69 -15.02 6.53
CA THR A 86 -14.27 -14.13 7.62
C THR A 86 -14.62 -12.66 7.38
N ASN A 87 -15.12 -12.32 6.19
CA ASN A 87 -15.54 -10.98 5.84
C ASN A 87 -16.67 -10.49 6.76
N VAL A 88 -16.56 -9.24 7.22
CA VAL A 88 -17.57 -8.57 8.04
C VAL A 88 -18.65 -7.89 7.18
N TYR A 89 -18.28 -7.49 5.96
CA TYR A 89 -19.22 -6.97 4.96
C TYR A 89 -19.39 -7.97 3.82
N GLU A 90 -20.44 -7.82 3.02
CA GLU A 90 -20.73 -8.73 1.91
C GLU A 90 -19.65 -8.68 0.81
N ASN A 91 -18.68 -9.59 0.85
CA ASN A 91 -17.49 -9.64 -0.03
C ASN A 91 -16.41 -8.57 0.24
N TRP A 92 -16.38 -7.97 1.43
CA TRP A 92 -15.28 -7.11 1.87
C TRP A 92 -14.84 -7.43 3.31
N PRO A 93 -13.53 -7.40 3.61
CA PRO A 93 -13.02 -7.45 4.97
C PRO A 93 -13.48 -6.28 5.84
N GLU A 94 -13.30 -6.40 7.15
CA GLU A 94 -13.45 -5.27 8.07
C GLU A 94 -12.46 -4.14 7.79
N ILE A 95 -12.77 -2.95 8.31
CA ILE A 95 -11.88 -1.78 8.24
C ILE A 95 -10.58 -2.11 8.98
N ILE A 96 -9.46 -1.64 8.41
CA ILE A 96 -8.14 -1.82 8.99
C ILE A 96 -7.62 -0.49 9.51
N ASP A 97 -7.23 -0.47 10.78
CA ASP A 97 -6.69 0.70 11.45
C ASP A 97 -5.26 0.46 11.90
N MET A 98 -4.42 1.48 11.74
CA MET A 98 -3.03 1.43 12.15
C MET A 98 -2.58 2.79 12.66
N ASP A 99 -2.11 2.81 13.89
CA ASP A 99 -1.47 3.95 14.54
C ASP A 99 -0.02 3.64 14.89
N GLY A 100 0.76 4.68 15.16
CA GLY A 100 2.15 4.52 15.55
C GLY A 100 2.94 5.81 15.50
N CYS A 101 4.23 5.71 15.76
CA CYS A 101 5.17 6.82 15.70
C CYS A 101 6.14 6.60 14.55
N ILE A 102 6.33 7.62 13.71
CA ILE A 102 7.34 7.63 12.66
C ILE A 102 8.55 8.39 13.22
N PRO A 103 9.68 7.72 13.49
CA PRO A 103 10.89 8.39 13.94
C PRO A 103 11.30 9.48 12.96
N LYS A 104 11.56 10.68 13.50
CA LYS A 104 12.11 11.76 12.70
C LYS A 104 13.51 11.36 12.24
N HIS A 105 13.73 11.32 10.93
CA HIS A 105 15.08 11.24 10.40
C HIS A 105 15.82 12.52 10.82
N MET A 106 16.81 12.38 11.69
CA MET A 106 17.81 13.42 11.91
C MET A 106 18.89 13.23 10.84
N GLU A 107 19.23 14.30 10.13
CA GLU A 107 20.37 14.34 9.21
C GLU A 107 21.70 14.03 9.92
#